data_AF-A0A0D2H215-F1
#
_entry.id   AF-A0A0D2H215-F1
#
_cell.length_a   1.000
_cell.length_b   1.000
_cell.length_c   1.000
_cell.angle_alpha   90.00
_cell.angle_beta   90.00
_cell.angle_gamma   90.00
#
_symmetry.space_group_name_H-M   'P 1'
#
loop_
_entity.id
_entity.type
_entity.pdbx_description
1 polymer ?
#
loop_
_entity_poly.entity_id
_entity_poly.type
_entity_poly.pdbx_seq_one_letter_code
_entity_poly.pdbx_strand_id
1 'polypeptide(L)'
;MKLAKTARGVLQSLQPKQTDLQSTKTSKALLSHYHVLLSDSGLGDTPEKEAEPESASTRHRHREKARRAAAGTQGNGGRELPRQGNMGHTSIAIHEDAHNQPCVGERGVEDMAQHELEEEDSLDDPVSEDSDDSDDDDVDESVVDDMRRLEESFRGISQKYRLINRIGEGTFSTVYKAEELVQPDELDQENDDPTSESTTGVPPTKRRKTNAFHRMDNRSRRRPMLVALKKIYVTSSPHRIMNELELLHELRHSPYICPLLTAFRHLDQVVAVLPYFRHLDFRLYYRDFLINDMRHYFRCLFNGLAHVHKAGIIHRDIKPTNFLYDHSRRQGVLVDFGLAERQGTDWQPCLCTESRERRRDKFINSYAVQVLQSSPEQVSTGYPKSDSRPSRRANRAGTRGFRAPEVLLKCTAQTTKIDIWSAGVILLTLLARRFPFFNSADDVDAMIEMASIFGRKKMQSVAAMHGQLFETNIETIGERGFSFEKIIIWASCREKEHDSLRPGEAQAVSFLYGLLELDAGKRMTAREALQHEFITAPVEDEQERAEREAQEAFDEEEARRKRR
;
A
#
# COMPACT_ATOMS: atom_id res chain seq x y z
N MET A 1 -21.97 48.21 -37.60
CA MET A 1 -20.98 47.57 -38.50
C MET A 1 -19.78 46.90 -37.82
N LYS A 2 -19.60 46.92 -36.48
CA LYS A 2 -18.52 46.17 -35.79
C LYS A 2 -18.94 44.82 -35.19
N LEU A 3 -20.23 44.46 -35.24
CA LEU A 3 -20.75 43.15 -34.79
C LEU A 3 -20.90 42.10 -35.90
N ALA A 4 -20.91 42.51 -37.18
CA ALA A 4 -21.00 41.58 -38.32
C ALA A 4 -19.63 41.00 -38.76
N LYS A 5 -18.51 41.64 -38.38
CA LYS A 5 -17.15 41.12 -38.66
C LYS A 5 -16.72 40.04 -37.66
N THR A 6 -17.22 40.09 -36.43
CA THR A 6 -16.89 39.12 -35.38
C THR A 6 -17.63 37.79 -35.57
N ALA A 7 -18.83 37.80 -36.15
CA ALA A 7 -19.59 36.57 -36.44
C ALA A 7 -19.05 35.76 -37.64
N ARG A 8 -18.43 36.41 -38.65
CA ARG A 8 -17.79 35.69 -39.76
C ARG A 8 -16.48 34.99 -39.37
N GLY A 9 -15.73 35.55 -38.42
CA GLY A 9 -14.50 34.94 -37.89
C GLY A 9 -14.79 33.65 -37.10
N VAL A 10 -15.87 33.64 -36.32
CA VAL A 10 -16.28 32.48 -35.51
C VAL A 10 -16.88 31.35 -36.37
N LEU A 11 -17.57 31.68 -37.46
CA LEU A 11 -18.10 30.67 -38.39
C LEU A 11 -17.03 30.08 -39.32
N GLN A 12 -15.94 30.81 -39.62
CA GLN A 12 -14.78 30.25 -40.34
C GLN A 12 -13.88 29.39 -39.45
N SER A 13 -13.85 29.60 -38.14
CA SER A 13 -13.09 28.75 -37.21
C SER A 13 -13.76 27.41 -36.88
N LEU A 14 -15.03 27.23 -37.29
CA LEU A 14 -15.81 26.01 -37.07
C LEU A 14 -15.91 25.09 -38.31
N GLN A 15 -15.30 25.46 -39.44
CA GLN A 15 -15.14 24.52 -40.55
C GLN A 15 -13.98 23.58 -40.24
N PRO A 16 -14.12 22.25 -40.45
CA PRO A 16 -13.02 21.33 -40.29
C PRO A 16 -11.91 21.75 -41.25
N LYS A 17 -10.78 22.20 -40.70
CA LYS A 17 -9.57 22.36 -41.47
C LYS A 17 -9.28 20.99 -42.07
N GLN A 18 -9.35 20.87 -43.41
CA GLN A 18 -8.63 19.82 -44.10
C GLN A 18 -7.15 20.04 -43.79
N THR A 19 -6.70 19.44 -42.69
CA THR A 19 -5.29 19.23 -42.45
C THR A 19 -4.90 18.12 -43.41
N ASP A 20 -4.27 18.49 -44.51
CA ASP A 20 -3.29 17.61 -45.14
C ASP A 20 -2.31 17.20 -44.04
N LEU A 21 -2.51 16.00 -43.50
CA LEU A 21 -1.55 15.33 -42.65
C LEU A 21 -0.30 15.13 -43.49
N GLN A 22 0.68 16.02 -43.33
CA GLN A 22 2.07 15.74 -43.69
C GLN A 22 2.61 14.66 -42.73
N SER A 23 2.10 13.43 -42.90
CA SER A 23 2.52 12.21 -42.22
C SER A 23 3.80 11.69 -42.87
N THR A 24 4.94 12.34 -42.65
CA THR A 24 6.25 11.75 -42.97
C THR A 24 7.38 12.18 -42.03
N LYS A 25 7.20 13.21 -41.18
CA LYS A 25 8.23 13.68 -40.23
C LYS A 25 8.11 13.08 -38.82
N THR A 26 6.93 12.63 -38.40
CA THR A 26 6.66 12.09 -37.05
C THR A 26 7.25 10.69 -36.85
N SER A 27 7.22 9.83 -37.87
CA SER A 27 7.64 8.44 -37.76
C SER A 27 9.14 8.27 -37.56
N LYS A 28 9.98 9.06 -38.24
CA LYS A 28 11.44 9.06 -38.00
C LYS A 28 11.82 9.60 -36.62
N ALA A 29 11.06 10.55 -36.08
CA ALA A 29 11.28 11.10 -34.75
C ALA A 29 10.92 10.09 -33.64
N LEU A 30 9.79 9.38 -33.77
CA LEU A 30 9.40 8.28 -32.87
C LEU A 30 10.45 7.16 -32.83
N LEU A 31 11.02 6.79 -33.99
CA LEU A 31 12.06 5.76 -34.09
C LEU A 31 13.37 6.16 -33.39
N SER A 32 13.83 7.40 -33.57
CA SER A 32 14.99 7.94 -32.83
C SER A 32 14.72 7.98 -31.33
N HIS A 33 13.47 8.25 -30.94
CA HIS A 33 13.05 8.37 -29.55
C HIS A 33 13.19 7.04 -28.81
N TYR A 34 12.65 5.95 -29.38
CA TYR A 34 12.74 4.61 -28.78
C TYR A 34 14.16 4.03 -28.74
N HIS A 35 15.02 4.37 -29.70
CA HIS A 35 16.43 3.98 -29.67
C HIS A 35 17.19 4.69 -28.53
N VAL A 36 16.85 5.96 -28.24
CA VAL A 36 17.44 6.74 -27.15
C VAL A 36 16.97 6.26 -25.78
N LEU A 37 15.69 5.89 -25.65
CA LEU A 37 15.08 5.44 -24.38
C LEU A 37 15.71 4.19 -23.75
N LEU A 38 16.53 3.44 -24.51
CA LEU A 38 17.26 2.25 -24.05
C LEU A 38 18.80 2.45 -24.05
N SER A 39 19.30 3.62 -24.47
CA SER A 39 20.72 3.97 -24.55
C SER A 39 21.21 4.76 -23.32
N ASP A 40 22.53 4.80 -23.10
CA ASP A 40 23.19 5.14 -21.83
C ASP A 40 23.31 6.64 -21.48
N SER A 41 22.58 7.51 -22.17
CA SER A 41 22.58 8.93 -21.84
C SER A 41 21.57 9.22 -20.73
N GLY A 42 22.04 9.14 -19.48
CA GLY A 42 21.29 9.56 -18.30
C GLY A 42 20.67 10.94 -18.48
N LEU A 43 19.40 11.04 -18.10
CA LEU A 43 18.85 12.28 -17.56
C LEU A 43 19.54 12.49 -16.21
N GLY A 44 20.76 13.03 -16.24
CA GLY A 44 21.33 13.70 -15.08
C GLY A 44 20.57 15.01 -14.90
N ASP A 45 19.87 15.16 -13.77
CA ASP A 45 19.46 16.46 -13.29
C ASP A 45 20.72 17.25 -12.91
N THR A 46 21.12 18.17 -13.79
CA THR A 46 21.94 19.31 -13.39
C THR A 46 21.15 20.57 -13.69
N PRO A 47 20.82 21.39 -12.69
CA PRO A 47 20.27 22.71 -12.95
C PRO A 47 21.35 23.56 -13.64
N GLU A 48 21.04 24.08 -14.83
CA GLU A 48 21.89 25.04 -15.54
C GLU A 48 22.09 26.29 -14.66
N LYS A 49 23.33 26.54 -14.24
CA LYS A 49 23.79 27.85 -13.76
C LYS A 49 24.47 28.58 -14.91
N GLU A 50 24.09 29.83 -15.09
CA GLU A 50 24.61 30.77 -16.08
C GLU A 50 26.13 31.01 -15.94
N ALA A 51 26.80 31.22 -17.08
CA ALA A 51 28.23 31.57 -17.24
C ALA A 51 28.52 33.01 -16.74
N GLU A 52 29.68 33.40 -16.18
CA GLU A 52 31.10 33.42 -16.66
C GLU A 52 32.04 33.88 -15.47
N PRO A 53 33.37 34.17 -15.63
CA PRO A 53 34.47 33.38 -16.20
C PRO A 53 35.71 33.25 -15.26
N GLU A 54 36.59 32.31 -15.64
CA GLU A 54 38.05 32.12 -15.41
C GLU A 54 38.79 32.60 -14.12
N SER A 55 39.54 31.66 -13.49
CA SER A 55 41.02 31.72 -13.46
C SER A 55 41.70 30.42 -12.93
N ALA A 56 42.52 29.82 -13.80
CA ALA A 56 43.79 29.10 -13.66
C ALA A 56 44.22 28.24 -12.43
N SER A 57 44.85 27.11 -12.80
CA SER A 57 45.99 26.40 -12.14
C SER A 57 45.61 25.36 -11.05
N THR A 58 46.16 24.14 -10.93
CA THR A 58 47.38 23.52 -11.47
C THR A 58 47.25 21.98 -11.42
N ARG A 59 48.05 21.32 -12.27
CA ARG A 59 48.24 19.87 -12.47
C ARG A 59 48.56 19.06 -11.20
N HIS A 60 48.13 17.80 -11.14
CA HIS A 60 49.06 16.68 -10.92
C HIS A 60 48.54 15.34 -11.47
N ARG A 61 49.40 14.70 -12.27
CA ARG A 61 49.27 13.34 -12.80
C ARG A 61 49.58 12.31 -11.71
N HIS A 62 48.91 11.17 -11.71
CA HIS A 62 49.59 9.88 -11.57
C HIS A 62 48.87 8.77 -12.34
N ARG A 63 49.67 7.80 -12.76
CA ARG A 63 49.52 6.86 -13.87
C ARG A 63 49.56 5.45 -13.29
N GLU A 64 48.96 4.50 -14.02
CA GLU A 64 49.40 3.09 -14.14
C GLU A 64 49.00 2.15 -12.96
N LYS A 65 48.61 0.87 -13.11
CA LYS A 65 48.82 -0.17 -14.13
C LYS A 65 47.69 -1.21 -14.11
N ALA A 66 47.40 -1.74 -15.29
CA ALA A 66 46.71 -3.01 -15.50
C ALA A 66 47.64 -4.22 -15.24
N ARG A 67 47.07 -5.35 -14.82
CA ARG A 67 47.62 -6.70 -15.09
C ARG A 67 46.50 -7.69 -15.37
N ARG A 68 46.60 -8.32 -16.54
CA ARG A 68 45.90 -9.54 -16.97
C ARG A 68 46.58 -10.76 -16.37
N ALA A 69 45.81 -11.82 -16.14
CA ALA A 69 46.28 -13.20 -16.25
C ALA A 69 45.09 -14.07 -16.71
N ALA A 70 45.35 -14.93 -17.70
CA ALA A 70 44.42 -15.88 -18.29
C ALA A 70 45.02 -17.30 -18.18
N ALA A 71 44.17 -18.27 -17.82
CA ALA A 71 44.22 -19.72 -18.07
C ALA A 71 43.06 -20.31 -17.23
N GLY A 72 42.14 -21.16 -17.68
CA GLY A 72 42.09 -22.06 -18.82
C GLY A 72 41.99 -23.51 -18.31
N THR A 73 40.77 -24.04 -18.09
CA THR A 73 40.52 -25.49 -18.09
C THR A 73 39.03 -25.80 -18.30
N GLN A 74 38.73 -26.69 -19.25
CA GLN A 74 37.43 -27.28 -19.50
C GLN A 74 37.06 -28.30 -18.42
N GLY A 75 35.78 -28.36 -18.06
CA GLY A 75 35.21 -29.38 -17.17
C GLY A 75 33.72 -29.54 -17.45
N ASN A 76 33.40 -30.63 -18.15
CA ASN A 76 32.04 -31.08 -18.48
C ASN A 76 31.36 -31.61 -17.20
N GLY A 77 30.13 -31.23 -16.92
CA GLY A 77 29.38 -31.73 -15.76
C GLY A 77 27.99 -31.14 -15.68
N GLY A 78 26.99 -31.88 -16.16
CA GLY A 78 25.58 -31.60 -15.92
C GLY A 78 25.31 -31.55 -14.42
N ARG A 79 24.48 -30.60 -13.99
CA ARG A 79 23.95 -30.56 -12.63
C ARG A 79 22.45 -30.41 -12.64
N GLU A 80 21.85 -31.41 -12.03
CA GLU A 80 20.44 -31.62 -11.72
C GLU A 80 19.88 -30.46 -10.89
N LEU A 81 18.62 -30.15 -11.14
CA LEU A 81 17.77 -29.30 -10.28
C LEU A 81 17.61 -29.98 -8.91
N PRO A 82 17.80 -29.30 -7.77
CA PRO A 82 17.50 -29.89 -6.49
C PRO A 82 15.98 -29.92 -6.28
N ARG A 83 15.50 -31.12 -5.95
CA ARG A 83 14.13 -31.43 -5.52
C ARG A 83 13.72 -30.56 -4.33
N GLN A 84 12.49 -30.07 -4.38
CA GLN A 84 11.78 -29.41 -3.28
C GLN A 84 11.81 -30.31 -2.03
N GLY A 85 12.43 -29.78 -0.97
CA GLY A 85 12.35 -30.35 0.37
C GLY A 85 11.03 -29.96 1.01
N ASN A 86 10.22 -30.98 1.31
CA ASN A 86 9.01 -30.91 2.11
C ASN A 86 9.37 -30.36 3.51
N MET A 87 9.06 -29.10 3.81
CA MET A 87 9.26 -28.51 5.13
C MET A 87 7.94 -28.55 5.90
N GLY A 88 7.97 -29.23 7.04
CA GLY A 88 6.82 -29.52 7.88
C GLY A 88 6.05 -28.27 8.28
N HIS A 89 4.77 -28.27 7.94
CA HIS A 89 3.78 -27.31 8.42
C HIS A 89 3.57 -27.52 9.93
N THR A 90 3.77 -26.47 10.73
CA THR A 90 3.16 -26.41 12.06
C THR A 90 1.70 -26.03 11.86
N SER A 91 0.79 -26.99 12.04
CA SER A 91 -0.66 -26.81 11.88
C SER A 91 -1.17 -25.69 12.79
N ILE A 92 -1.88 -24.71 12.21
CA ILE A 92 -2.69 -23.75 12.96
C ILE A 92 -3.91 -24.51 13.50
N ALA A 93 -4.23 -24.34 14.78
CA ALA A 93 -5.46 -24.87 15.36
C ALA A 93 -6.62 -23.94 14.98
N ILE A 94 -7.34 -24.30 13.92
CA ILE A 94 -8.64 -23.68 13.61
C ILE A 94 -9.67 -24.40 14.47
N HIS A 95 -10.39 -23.67 15.32
CA HIS A 95 -11.41 -24.27 16.17
C HIS A 95 -12.65 -24.59 15.33
N GLU A 96 -12.93 -25.88 15.16
CA GLU A 96 -14.20 -26.37 14.63
C GLU A 96 -15.22 -26.42 15.77
N ASP A 97 -16.39 -25.79 15.59
CA ASP A 97 -17.51 -25.98 16.51
C ASP A 97 -18.10 -27.39 16.32
N ALA A 98 -18.32 -28.09 17.44
CA ALA A 98 -18.74 -29.48 17.45
C ALA A 98 -20.17 -29.65 16.88
N HIS A 99 -20.32 -30.48 15.85
CA HIS A 99 -21.62 -30.93 15.37
C HIS A 99 -21.74 -32.45 15.23
N ASN A 100 -22.91 -32.93 15.63
CA ASN A 100 -23.31 -34.33 15.71
C ASN A 100 -24.17 -34.68 14.48
N GLN A 101 -23.70 -35.70 13.72
CA GLN A 101 -24.34 -36.50 12.65
C GLN A 101 -24.79 -35.87 11.30
N PRO A 102 -24.72 -36.66 10.20
CA PRO A 102 -24.67 -36.13 8.82
C PRO A 102 -25.98 -36.30 8.04
N CYS A 103 -26.15 -35.51 6.97
CA CYS A 103 -27.11 -35.79 5.91
C CYS A 103 -26.41 -35.73 4.53
N VAL A 104 -26.67 -36.78 3.75
CA VAL A 104 -26.07 -37.09 2.44
C VAL A 104 -26.81 -36.35 1.33
N GLY A 105 -26.06 -35.86 0.34
CA GLY A 105 -26.61 -35.40 -0.94
C GLY A 105 -25.52 -35.05 -1.94
N GLU A 106 -25.13 -36.03 -2.76
CA GLU A 106 -24.26 -35.86 -3.92
C GLU A 106 -24.91 -34.96 -4.99
N ARG A 107 -24.15 -34.03 -5.57
CA ARG A 107 -24.32 -33.59 -6.96
C ARG A 107 -22.99 -33.08 -7.52
N GLY A 108 -22.74 -33.45 -8.78
CA GLY A 108 -21.45 -33.45 -9.45
C GLY A 108 -20.84 -32.09 -9.76
N VAL A 109 -19.55 -32.14 -10.02
CA VAL A 109 -18.66 -31.02 -10.32
C VAL A 109 -18.56 -30.90 -11.84
N GLU A 110 -18.94 -29.74 -12.39
CA GLU A 110 -18.54 -29.32 -13.73
C GLU A 110 -17.65 -28.07 -13.61
N ASP A 111 -16.56 -28.09 -14.38
CA ASP A 111 -15.50 -27.08 -14.44
C ASP A 111 -16.03 -25.66 -14.69
N MET A 112 -15.79 -24.74 -13.75
CA MET A 112 -15.96 -23.31 -14.00
C MET A 112 -14.63 -22.64 -14.36
N ALA A 113 -14.54 -22.24 -15.62
CA ALA A 113 -13.53 -21.32 -16.12
C ALA A 113 -13.59 -19.99 -15.35
N GLN A 114 -12.41 -19.47 -15.02
CA GLN A 114 -12.20 -18.19 -14.35
C GLN A 114 -12.82 -17.05 -15.18
N HIS A 115 -14.03 -16.61 -14.84
CA HIS A 115 -14.61 -15.37 -15.33
C HIS A 115 -13.98 -14.20 -14.57
N GLU A 116 -13.35 -13.30 -15.32
CA GLU A 116 -12.82 -12.03 -14.84
C GLU A 116 -14.00 -11.16 -14.41
N LEU A 117 -14.19 -11.00 -13.10
CA LEU A 117 -15.06 -9.96 -12.54
C LEU A 117 -14.30 -8.63 -12.65
N GLU A 118 -14.81 -7.75 -13.51
CA GLU A 118 -14.44 -6.35 -13.56
C GLU A 118 -15.17 -5.64 -12.42
N GLU A 119 -14.43 -5.22 -11.38
CA GLU A 119 -14.99 -4.55 -10.21
C GLU A 119 -14.88 -3.03 -10.34
N GLU A 120 -16.01 -2.33 -10.20
CA GLU A 120 -16.09 -0.89 -9.95
C GLU A 120 -15.64 -0.60 -8.51
N ASP A 121 -14.34 -0.40 -8.29
CA ASP A 121 -13.85 0.39 -7.16
C ASP A 121 -14.14 1.87 -7.44
N SER A 122 -15.35 2.33 -7.17
CA SER A 122 -15.56 3.74 -6.80
C SER A 122 -15.18 3.88 -5.32
N LEU A 123 -14.42 4.93 -5.00
CA LEU A 123 -14.07 5.29 -3.62
C LEU A 123 -15.27 5.90 -2.88
N ASP A 124 -16.44 5.23 -2.95
CA ASP A 124 -17.64 5.65 -2.26
C ASP A 124 -17.58 5.30 -0.76
N ASP A 125 -18.22 6.16 0.02
CA ASP A 125 -18.03 6.41 1.45
C ASP A 125 -18.09 5.15 2.36
N PRO A 126 -17.04 4.89 3.16
CA PRO A 126 -17.28 4.34 4.49
C PRO A 126 -17.78 5.51 5.34
N VAL A 127 -19.06 5.47 5.70
CA VAL A 127 -19.62 6.31 6.75
C VAL A 127 -18.95 5.88 8.06
N SER A 128 -17.81 6.48 8.39
CA SER A 128 -17.25 6.45 9.73
C SER A 128 -17.67 7.76 10.39
N GLU A 129 -18.84 7.74 11.01
CA GLU A 129 -19.25 8.80 11.92
C GLU A 129 -18.30 8.87 13.12
N ASP A 130 -18.33 10.04 13.74
CA ASP A 130 -17.24 10.72 14.42
C ASP A 130 -16.45 9.95 15.48
N SER A 131 -15.21 10.40 15.65
CA SER A 131 -14.45 10.22 16.87
C SER A 131 -15.06 11.06 17.99
N ASP A 132 -15.99 10.51 18.76
CA ASP A 132 -16.18 10.92 20.15
C ASP A 132 -16.36 9.69 21.04
N ASP A 133 -15.79 9.74 22.24
CA ASP A 133 -15.68 8.62 23.19
C ASP A 133 -17.02 8.40 23.94
N SER A 134 -18.16 8.56 23.25
CA SER A 134 -19.49 8.23 23.74
C SER A 134 -20.03 7.02 22.97
N ASP A 135 -19.97 5.84 23.57
CA ASP A 135 -20.48 4.57 23.04
C ASP A 135 -22.03 4.52 22.85
N ASP A 136 -22.70 5.67 22.66
CA ASP A 136 -24.16 5.82 22.53
C ASP A 136 -24.58 6.45 21.17
N ASP A 137 -23.77 6.30 20.12
CA ASP A 137 -24.22 6.61 18.76
C ASP A 137 -25.19 5.51 18.29
N ASP A 138 -26.39 5.91 17.85
CA ASP A 138 -27.44 5.02 17.37
C ASP A 138 -26.93 4.16 16.20
N VAL A 139 -26.62 2.89 16.46
CA VAL A 139 -26.17 1.94 15.43
C VAL A 139 -27.27 1.74 14.39
N ASP A 140 -26.94 1.96 13.11
CA ASP A 140 -27.85 1.78 11.98
C ASP A 140 -28.53 0.39 12.01
N GLU A 141 -29.85 0.36 11.75
CA GLU A 141 -30.65 -0.88 11.78
C GLU A 141 -30.08 -1.98 10.86
N SER A 142 -29.48 -1.60 9.72
CA SER A 142 -28.79 -2.52 8.81
C SER A 142 -27.57 -3.17 9.45
N VAL A 143 -26.79 -2.43 10.24
CA VAL A 143 -25.61 -2.92 10.95
C VAL A 143 -26.03 -3.86 12.08
N VAL A 144 -27.11 -3.53 12.80
CA VAL A 144 -27.69 -4.39 13.83
C VAL A 144 -28.14 -5.73 13.24
N ASP A 145 -28.80 -5.72 12.08
CA ASP A 145 -29.23 -6.93 11.39
C ASP A 145 -28.03 -7.79 10.93
N ASP A 146 -26.98 -7.17 10.41
CA ASP A 146 -25.75 -7.87 10.02
C ASP A 146 -25.01 -8.49 11.22
N MET A 147 -24.95 -7.77 12.34
CA MET A 147 -24.42 -8.28 13.61
C MET A 147 -25.24 -9.49 14.09
N ARG A 148 -26.57 -9.40 14.07
CA ARG A 148 -27.45 -10.52 14.45
C ARG A 148 -27.22 -11.75 13.56
N ARG A 149 -27.09 -11.57 12.24
CA ARG A 149 -26.78 -12.68 11.32
C ARG A 149 -25.45 -13.34 11.62
N LEU A 150 -24.44 -12.56 12.04
CA LEU A 150 -23.15 -13.10 12.46
C LEU A 150 -23.29 -13.98 13.72
N GLU A 151 -24.05 -13.52 14.71
CA GLU A 151 -24.32 -14.27 15.95
C GLU A 151 -25.12 -15.56 15.70
N GLU A 152 -26.09 -15.52 14.79
CA GLU A 152 -26.85 -16.70 14.38
C GLU A 152 -25.99 -17.73 13.64
N SER A 153 -25.02 -17.26 12.86
CA SER A 153 -24.11 -18.13 12.08
C SER A 153 -23.08 -18.85 12.95
N PHE A 154 -22.62 -18.23 14.04
CA PHE A 154 -21.62 -18.79 14.95
C PHE A 154 -22.19 -18.99 16.34
N ARG A 155 -22.76 -20.18 16.58
CA ARG A 155 -23.37 -20.51 17.88
C ARG A 155 -22.35 -20.39 19.01
N GLY A 156 -22.64 -19.53 19.98
CA GLY A 156 -21.77 -19.30 21.14
C GLY A 156 -20.77 -18.16 20.95
N ILE A 157 -20.71 -17.51 19.78
CA ILE A 157 -19.86 -16.32 19.60
C ILE A 157 -20.27 -15.20 20.57
N SER A 158 -21.58 -14.99 20.80
CA SER A 158 -22.11 -14.01 21.75
C SER A 158 -21.81 -14.35 23.23
N GLN A 159 -21.38 -15.58 23.53
CA GLN A 159 -20.91 -15.95 24.87
C GLN A 159 -19.46 -15.53 25.08
N LYS A 160 -18.70 -15.31 24.00
CA LYS A 160 -17.28 -14.94 24.02
C LYS A 160 -17.05 -13.48 23.64
N TYR A 161 -17.88 -12.91 22.76
CA TYR A 161 -17.72 -11.56 22.23
C TYR A 161 -19.04 -10.82 22.21
N ARG A 162 -19.04 -9.58 22.72
CA ARG A 162 -20.13 -8.63 22.56
C ARG A 162 -19.80 -7.70 21.40
N LEU A 163 -20.49 -7.85 20.27
CA LEU A 163 -20.34 -6.95 19.12
C LEU A 163 -20.78 -5.53 19.52
N ILE A 164 -19.99 -4.52 19.13
CA ILE A 164 -20.26 -3.10 19.41
C ILE A 164 -20.76 -2.39 18.14
N ASN A 165 -19.94 -2.40 17.08
CA ASN A 165 -20.27 -1.70 15.83
C ASN A 165 -19.48 -2.31 14.65
N ARG A 166 -19.90 -2.04 13.41
CA ARG A 166 -19.11 -2.29 12.20
C ARG A 166 -18.09 -1.17 12.03
N ILE A 167 -16.81 -1.53 11.91
CA ILE A 167 -15.70 -0.56 11.78
C ILE A 167 -15.02 -0.59 10.42
N GLY A 168 -15.39 -1.53 9.56
CA GLY A 168 -14.84 -1.60 8.20
C GLY A 168 -15.60 -2.56 7.32
N GLU A 169 -15.68 -2.23 6.05
CA GLU A 169 -16.23 -3.09 5.00
C GLU A 169 -15.34 -2.96 3.77
N GLY A 170 -15.06 -4.10 3.14
CA GLY A 170 -14.27 -4.14 1.92
C GLY A 170 -14.70 -5.30 1.04
N THR A 171 -14.05 -5.44 -0.11
CA THR A 171 -14.40 -6.40 -1.16
C THR A 171 -14.45 -7.85 -0.68
N PHE A 172 -13.66 -8.22 0.33
CA PHE A 172 -13.50 -9.60 0.78
C PHE A 172 -13.95 -9.86 2.22
N SER A 173 -14.34 -8.83 2.96
CA SER A 173 -14.70 -8.99 4.38
C SER A 173 -15.42 -7.79 4.98
N THR A 174 -16.11 -8.05 6.08
CA THR A 174 -16.61 -7.05 7.02
C THR A 174 -15.86 -7.16 8.35
N VAL A 175 -15.58 -6.05 9.02
CA VAL A 175 -14.88 -5.99 10.31
C VAL A 175 -15.77 -5.33 11.37
N TYR A 176 -15.90 -5.99 12.52
CA TYR A 176 -16.69 -5.51 13.66
C TYR A 176 -15.78 -5.24 14.87
N LYS A 177 -15.99 -4.13 15.56
CA LYS A 177 -15.44 -3.90 16.91
C LYS A 177 -16.27 -4.73 17.89
N ALA A 178 -15.60 -5.44 18.79
CA ALA A 178 -16.25 -6.22 19.83
C ALA A 178 -15.46 -6.17 21.14
N GLU A 179 -16.16 -6.43 22.25
CA GLU A 179 -15.54 -6.70 23.54
C GLU A 179 -15.46 -8.20 23.78
N GLU A 180 -14.29 -8.68 24.19
CA GLU A 180 -14.12 -10.03 24.70
C GLU A 180 -14.72 -10.16 26.11
N LEU A 181 -15.58 -11.15 26.29
CA LEU A 181 -16.26 -11.46 27.53
C LEU A 181 -15.40 -12.40 28.37
N VAL A 182 -15.14 -12.02 29.63
CA VAL A 182 -14.40 -12.86 30.58
C VAL A 182 -15.24 -14.09 30.91
N GLN A 183 -14.70 -15.28 30.66
CA GLN A 183 -15.38 -16.53 31.02
C GLN A 183 -15.37 -16.71 32.54
N PRO A 184 -16.46 -17.21 33.15
CA PRO A 184 -16.56 -17.38 34.61
C PRO A 184 -15.43 -18.21 35.23
N ASP A 185 -14.91 -19.21 34.50
CA ASP A 185 -13.91 -20.16 34.99
C ASP A 185 -12.51 -19.55 35.22
N GLU A 186 -12.23 -18.37 34.66
CA GLU A 186 -10.97 -17.63 34.89
C GLU A 186 -11.01 -16.77 36.17
N LEU A 187 -12.20 -16.51 36.72
CA LEU A 187 -12.36 -15.75 37.97
C LEU A 187 -12.11 -16.62 39.21
N ASP A 188 -12.18 -17.94 39.07
CA ASP A 188 -12.06 -18.90 40.18
C ASP A 188 -10.63 -19.46 40.34
N GLN A 189 -9.75 -19.31 39.35
CA GLN A 189 -8.37 -19.89 39.39
C GLN A 189 -7.31 -18.99 40.05
N GLU A 190 -7.57 -17.69 40.26
CA GLU A 190 -6.63 -16.78 40.93
C GLU A 190 -6.85 -16.71 42.47
N ASN A 191 -7.76 -17.49 43.06
CA ASN A 191 -8.07 -17.47 44.50
C ASN A 191 -7.48 -18.60 45.35
N ASP A 192 -6.78 -19.58 44.76
CA ASP A 192 -6.07 -20.61 45.52
C ASP A 192 -4.56 -20.32 45.58
N ASP A 193 -4.16 -19.53 46.58
CA ASP A 193 -2.78 -19.53 47.10
C ASP A 193 -2.71 -20.48 48.32
N PRO A 194 -2.19 -21.72 48.17
CA PRO A 194 -2.01 -22.64 49.28
C PRO A 194 -0.58 -22.51 49.84
N THR A 195 -0.16 -21.31 50.26
CA THR A 195 1.11 -21.18 50.98
C THR A 195 1.03 -20.32 52.24
N SER A 196 0.37 -20.82 53.28
CA SER A 196 0.76 -20.46 54.66
C SER A 196 0.38 -21.54 55.70
N GLU A 197 1.24 -22.55 55.87
CA GLU A 197 1.23 -23.38 57.07
C GLU A 197 2.29 -22.96 58.10
N SER A 198 1.77 -22.53 59.25
CA SER A 198 2.31 -22.67 60.62
C SER A 198 3.51 -21.82 61.05
N THR A 199 3.33 -21.03 62.12
CA THR A 199 3.94 -21.32 63.44
C THR A 199 3.39 -20.42 64.57
N THR A 200 2.94 -21.10 65.64
CA THR A 200 3.02 -20.75 67.08
C THR A 200 2.32 -19.50 67.68
N GLY A 201 1.11 -19.70 68.22
CA GLY A 201 0.78 -19.67 69.67
C GLY A 201 0.79 -18.37 70.50
N VAL A 202 -0.39 -17.82 70.85
CA VAL A 202 -0.75 -17.16 72.15
C VAL A 202 -2.30 -17.17 72.35
N PRO A 203 -2.88 -17.32 73.57
CA PRO A 203 -4.34 -17.32 73.81
C PRO A 203 -4.98 -15.91 73.96
N PRO A 204 -6.33 -15.81 74.03
CA PRO A 204 -7.07 -14.62 73.56
C PRO A 204 -7.32 -13.56 74.64
N THR A 205 -7.30 -12.28 74.27
CA THR A 205 -7.85 -11.19 75.10
C THR A 205 -8.87 -10.32 74.33
N LYS A 206 -10.13 -10.49 74.75
CA LYS A 206 -11.25 -9.53 74.86
C LYS A 206 -11.44 -8.46 73.78
N ARG A 207 -12.48 -8.71 72.96
CA ARG A 207 -13.53 -7.80 72.45
C ARG A 207 -13.26 -6.29 72.51
N ARG A 208 -13.32 -5.65 71.35
CA ARG A 208 -13.96 -4.34 71.20
C ARG A 208 -14.71 -4.26 69.87
N LYS A 209 -16.03 -4.08 69.95
CA LYS A 209 -16.94 -3.81 68.82
C LYS A 209 -16.67 -2.41 68.31
N THR A 210 -16.37 -2.25 67.02
CA THR A 210 -16.62 -1.00 66.29
C THR A 210 -17.05 -1.32 64.85
N ASN A 211 -18.31 -1.02 64.58
CA ASN A 211 -18.97 -0.73 63.30
C ASN A 211 -18.35 -1.31 62.02
N ALA A 212 -18.99 -2.39 61.55
CA ALA A 212 -18.92 -2.83 60.16
C ALA A 212 -19.53 -1.75 59.26
N PHE A 213 -18.69 -0.89 58.70
CA PHE A 213 -18.97 -0.28 57.42
C PHE A 213 -18.59 -1.29 56.35
N HIS A 214 -19.55 -1.61 55.48
CA HIS A 214 -19.33 -2.33 54.23
C HIS A 214 -18.13 -1.73 53.49
N ARG A 215 -16.98 -2.40 53.55
CA ARG A 215 -15.96 -2.24 52.52
C ARG A 215 -16.54 -2.90 51.28
N MET A 216 -17.11 -2.08 50.39
CA MET A 216 -17.33 -2.49 49.02
C MET A 216 -15.96 -2.88 48.48
N ASP A 217 -15.84 -4.18 48.22
CA ASP A 217 -14.69 -4.82 47.64
C ASP A 217 -14.45 -4.14 46.29
N ASN A 218 -13.42 -3.31 46.21
CA ASN A 218 -13.03 -2.60 45.01
C ASN A 218 -12.33 -3.61 44.10
N ARG A 219 -13.10 -4.59 43.61
CA ARG A 219 -12.67 -5.53 42.59
C ARG A 219 -12.33 -4.69 41.37
N SER A 220 -11.02 -4.57 41.12
CA SER A 220 -10.47 -4.09 39.87
C SER A 220 -11.10 -4.89 38.73
N ARG A 221 -12.24 -4.42 38.19
CA ARG A 221 -12.82 -4.96 36.96
C ARG A 221 -11.75 -4.78 35.90
N ARG A 222 -11.11 -5.88 35.47
CA ARG A 222 -10.20 -5.85 34.32
C ARG A 222 -10.96 -5.14 33.20
N ARG A 223 -10.35 -4.10 32.62
CA ARG A 223 -10.97 -3.38 31.50
C ARG A 223 -11.28 -4.39 30.40
N PRO A 224 -12.47 -4.35 29.79
CA PRO A 224 -12.84 -5.28 28.72
C PRO A 224 -11.81 -5.17 27.59
N MET A 225 -11.35 -6.32 27.09
CA MET A 225 -10.38 -6.36 26.00
C MET A 225 -11.14 -6.14 24.68
N LEU A 226 -10.77 -5.09 23.95
CA LEU A 226 -11.36 -4.81 22.65
C LEU A 226 -10.66 -5.62 21.56
N VAL A 227 -11.47 -6.24 20.70
CA VAL A 227 -11.03 -7.05 19.56
C VAL A 227 -11.75 -6.60 18.28
N ALA A 228 -11.18 -6.95 17.13
CA ALA A 228 -11.78 -6.80 15.83
C ALA A 228 -12.11 -8.18 15.25
N LEU A 229 -13.37 -8.39 14.89
CA LEU A 229 -13.86 -9.63 14.26
C LEU A 229 -13.97 -9.39 12.76
N LYS A 230 -13.06 -9.97 11.98
CA LYS A 230 -13.06 -9.93 10.52
C LYS A 230 -13.84 -11.13 9.97
N LYS A 231 -15.08 -10.90 9.55
CA LYS A 231 -15.92 -11.87 8.83
C LYS A 231 -15.49 -11.90 7.37
N ILE A 232 -14.85 -12.98 6.93
CA ILE A 232 -14.38 -13.13 5.54
C ILE A 232 -15.52 -13.65 4.68
N TYR A 233 -15.79 -13.02 3.53
CA TYR A 233 -16.90 -13.43 2.67
C TYR A 233 -16.70 -14.82 2.09
N VAL A 234 -17.79 -15.58 2.00
CA VAL A 234 -17.83 -16.96 1.46
C VAL A 234 -17.41 -17.06 0.00
N THR A 235 -17.42 -15.94 -0.73
CA THR A 235 -16.90 -15.81 -2.10
C THR A 235 -15.37 -15.90 -2.16
N SER A 236 -14.67 -15.70 -1.03
CA SER A 236 -13.23 -15.90 -0.95
C SER A 236 -12.89 -17.38 -0.99
N SER A 237 -11.94 -17.75 -1.86
CA SER A 237 -11.54 -19.16 -1.98
C SER A 237 -10.89 -19.66 -0.68
N PRO A 238 -11.08 -20.94 -0.31
CA PRO A 238 -10.43 -21.51 0.88
C PRO A 238 -8.91 -21.35 0.90
N HIS A 239 -8.27 -21.40 -0.28
CA HIS A 239 -6.84 -21.16 -0.42
C HIS A 239 -6.43 -19.73 -0.05
N ARG A 240 -7.23 -18.71 -0.43
CA ARG A 240 -6.98 -17.31 -0.05
C ARG A 240 -7.12 -17.12 1.45
N ILE A 241 -8.18 -17.67 2.04
CA ILE A 241 -8.43 -17.59 3.49
C ILE A 241 -7.28 -18.25 4.26
N MET A 242 -6.90 -19.47 3.88
CA MET A 242 -5.79 -20.17 4.53
C MET A 242 -4.48 -19.38 4.40
N ASN A 243 -4.17 -18.88 3.20
CA ASN A 243 -2.97 -18.07 2.98
C ASN A 243 -2.96 -16.83 3.87
N GLU A 244 -4.06 -16.08 3.99
CA GLU A 244 -4.12 -14.92 4.88
C GLU A 244 -3.80 -15.31 6.35
N LEU A 245 -4.45 -16.36 6.87
CA LEU A 245 -4.24 -16.80 8.25
C LEU A 245 -2.80 -17.31 8.49
N GLU A 246 -2.23 -18.03 7.53
CA GLU A 246 -0.85 -18.51 7.59
C GLU A 246 0.17 -17.37 7.59
N LEU A 247 -0.01 -16.37 6.73
CA LEU A 247 0.87 -15.20 6.68
C LEU A 247 0.81 -14.40 7.99
N LEU A 248 -0.38 -14.16 8.53
CA LEU A 248 -0.55 -13.51 9.84
C LEU A 248 0.11 -14.30 10.96
N HIS A 249 -0.01 -15.64 10.95
CA HIS A 249 0.63 -16.50 11.94
C HIS A 249 2.16 -16.45 11.84
N GLU A 250 2.73 -16.44 10.62
CA GLU A 250 4.17 -16.35 10.39
C GLU A 250 4.74 -15.00 10.89
N LEU A 251 4.02 -13.91 10.64
CA LEU A 251 4.47 -12.54 10.91
C LEU A 251 4.15 -12.04 12.33
N ARG A 252 3.49 -12.86 13.17
CA ARG A 252 2.95 -12.51 14.49
C ARG A 252 3.94 -11.89 15.49
N HIS A 253 5.24 -12.08 15.29
CA HIS A 253 6.28 -11.59 16.19
C HIS A 253 6.69 -10.14 15.91
N SER A 254 6.21 -9.54 14.83
CA SER A 254 6.48 -8.15 14.52
C SER A 254 5.48 -7.23 15.23
N PRO A 255 5.94 -6.22 15.98
CA PRO A 255 5.03 -5.24 16.61
C PRO A 255 4.36 -4.30 15.60
N TYR A 256 4.79 -4.33 14.34
CA TYR A 256 4.26 -3.49 13.27
C TYR A 256 3.25 -4.22 12.38
N ILE A 257 2.93 -5.49 12.69
CA ILE A 257 1.97 -6.32 11.97
C ILE A 257 0.87 -6.73 12.95
N CYS A 258 -0.39 -6.60 12.55
CA CYS A 258 -1.50 -7.05 13.37
C CYS A 258 -1.45 -8.59 13.52
N PRO A 259 -1.34 -9.13 14.75
CA PRO A 259 -1.31 -10.57 14.95
C PRO A 259 -2.71 -11.18 14.85
N LEU A 260 -2.78 -12.43 14.43
CA LEU A 260 -4.00 -13.25 14.55
C LEU A 260 -4.11 -13.78 15.99
N LEU A 261 -5.20 -13.45 16.70
CA LEU A 261 -5.47 -14.00 18.04
C LEU A 261 -6.05 -15.41 17.93
N THR A 262 -7.12 -15.55 17.15
CA THR A 262 -7.77 -16.84 16.86
C THR A 262 -8.62 -16.73 15.60
N ALA A 263 -9.15 -17.85 15.12
CA ALA A 263 -10.12 -17.87 14.03
C ALA A 263 -11.18 -18.95 14.28
N PHE A 264 -12.43 -18.63 13.92
CA PHE A 264 -13.56 -19.54 13.95
C PHE A 264 -13.97 -19.89 12.54
N ARG A 265 -14.43 -21.13 12.36
CA ARG A 265 -15.03 -21.58 11.11
C ARG A 265 -16.32 -22.31 11.40
N HIS A 266 -17.37 -21.92 10.69
CA HIS A 266 -18.62 -22.64 10.63
C HIS A 266 -18.99 -22.83 9.16
N LEU A 267 -18.98 -24.08 8.68
CA LEU A 267 -19.17 -24.42 7.26
C LEU A 267 -18.17 -23.69 6.34
N ASP A 268 -18.67 -22.83 5.46
CA ASP A 268 -17.95 -21.99 4.49
C ASP A 268 -17.63 -20.58 5.04
N GLN A 269 -18.20 -20.22 6.18
CA GLN A 269 -17.98 -18.93 6.83
C GLN A 269 -16.78 -18.99 7.80
N VAL A 270 -15.87 -18.03 7.65
CA VAL A 270 -14.69 -17.87 8.52
C VAL A 270 -14.70 -16.49 9.16
N VAL A 271 -14.35 -16.43 10.45
CA VAL A 271 -14.16 -15.18 11.21
C VAL A 271 -12.78 -15.21 11.86
N ALA A 272 -11.94 -14.24 11.52
CA ALA A 272 -10.66 -14.02 12.19
C ALA A 272 -10.82 -13.02 13.34
N VAL A 273 -10.27 -13.32 14.50
CA VAL A 273 -10.24 -12.43 15.67
C VAL A 273 -8.86 -11.79 15.77
N LEU A 274 -8.83 -10.46 15.76
CA LEU A 274 -7.64 -9.63 15.76
C LEU A 274 -7.69 -8.67 16.96
N PRO A 275 -6.55 -8.17 17.47
CA PRO A 275 -6.57 -7.10 18.47
C PRO A 275 -7.19 -5.84 17.86
N TYR A 276 -8.01 -5.13 18.64
CA TYR A 276 -8.48 -3.82 18.22
C TYR A 276 -7.37 -2.78 18.43
N PHE A 277 -7.00 -2.09 17.35
CA PHE A 277 -6.09 -0.96 17.40
C PHE A 277 -6.91 0.32 17.23
N ARG A 278 -6.87 1.19 18.23
CA ARG A 278 -7.46 2.51 18.13
C ARG A 278 -6.68 3.31 17.09
N HIS A 279 -7.40 3.84 16.12
CA HIS A 279 -6.85 4.66 15.04
C HIS A 279 -7.86 5.75 14.70
N LEU A 280 -7.41 6.76 13.96
CA LEU A 280 -8.27 7.79 13.40
C LEU A 280 -8.41 7.55 11.90
N ASP A 281 -9.57 7.86 11.32
CA ASP A 281 -9.71 7.81 9.87
C ASP A 281 -8.72 8.79 9.21
N PHE A 282 -8.00 8.31 8.20
CA PHE A 282 -7.02 9.06 7.44
C PHE A 282 -7.57 10.39 6.88
N ARG A 283 -8.83 10.41 6.48
CA ARG A 283 -9.54 11.57 5.92
C ARG A 283 -9.65 12.73 6.92
N LEU A 284 -9.62 12.44 8.22
CA LEU A 284 -9.75 13.46 9.26
C LEU A 284 -8.47 14.26 9.48
N TYR A 285 -7.30 13.71 9.14
CA TYR A 285 -6.02 14.34 9.47
C TYR A 285 -5.07 14.57 8.30
N TYR A 286 -5.28 13.98 7.11
CA TYR A 286 -4.30 14.03 6.02
C TYR A 286 -3.93 15.45 5.55
N ARG A 287 -4.80 16.45 5.75
CA ARG A 287 -4.54 17.85 5.36
C ARG A 287 -3.63 18.57 6.34
N ASP A 288 -3.76 18.24 7.62
CA ASP A 288 -3.09 18.93 8.73
C ASP A 288 -1.95 18.10 9.32
N PHE A 289 -1.68 16.92 8.74
CA PHE A 289 -0.63 16.02 9.19
C PHE A 289 0.75 16.67 9.02
N LEU A 290 1.47 16.85 10.13
CA LEU A 290 2.76 17.54 10.12
C LEU A 290 3.86 16.64 9.56
N ILE A 291 4.92 17.26 9.02
CA ILE A 291 6.08 16.53 8.48
C ILE A 291 6.72 15.63 9.54
N ASN A 292 6.78 16.09 10.80
CA ASN A 292 7.26 15.26 11.90
C ASN A 292 6.40 14.00 12.12
N ASP A 293 5.08 14.11 12.04
CA ASP A 293 4.18 12.95 12.17
C ASP A 293 4.29 12.02 10.96
N MET A 294 4.50 12.56 9.75
CA MET A 294 4.84 11.76 8.57
C MET A 294 6.07 10.89 8.81
N ARG A 295 7.14 11.44 9.43
CA ARG A 295 8.35 10.65 9.73
C ARG A 295 8.05 9.47 10.64
N HIS A 296 7.25 9.68 11.70
CA HIS A 296 6.85 8.61 12.61
C HIS A 296 5.98 7.56 11.93
N TYR A 297 4.99 8.00 11.16
CA TYR A 297 4.12 7.14 10.35
C TYR A 297 4.94 6.24 9.40
N PHE A 298 5.80 6.84 8.58
CA PHE A 298 6.60 6.11 7.60
C PHE A 298 7.66 5.23 8.23
N ARG A 299 8.23 5.62 9.38
CA ARG A 299 9.13 4.75 10.14
C ARG A 299 8.40 3.48 10.60
N CYS A 300 7.19 3.58 11.13
CA CYS A 300 6.39 2.41 11.52
C CYS A 300 6.02 1.55 10.29
N LEU A 301 5.51 2.19 9.23
CA LEU A 301 5.14 1.51 7.98
C LEU A 301 6.32 0.75 7.37
N PHE A 302 7.49 1.38 7.24
CA PHE A 302 8.65 0.72 6.64
C PHE A 302 9.31 -0.32 7.56
N ASN A 303 9.16 -0.23 8.88
CA ASN A 303 9.55 -1.34 9.76
C ASN A 303 8.63 -2.56 9.56
N GLY A 304 7.32 -2.35 9.40
CA GLY A 304 6.36 -3.39 9.03
C GLY A 304 6.69 -4.01 7.68
N LEU A 305 6.83 -3.19 6.63
CA LEU A 305 7.19 -3.65 5.30
C LEU A 305 8.54 -4.35 5.26
N ALA A 306 9.56 -3.87 5.98
CA ALA A 306 10.86 -4.55 6.04
C ALA A 306 10.74 -5.97 6.64
N HIS A 307 9.84 -6.18 7.61
CA HIS A 307 9.57 -7.51 8.15
C HIS A 307 8.86 -8.41 7.14
N VAL A 308 7.78 -7.92 6.52
CA VAL A 308 7.00 -8.63 5.49
C VAL A 308 7.89 -9.00 4.29
N HIS A 309 8.70 -8.04 3.81
CA HIS A 309 9.57 -8.22 2.65
C HIS A 309 10.74 -9.16 2.93
N LYS A 310 11.24 -9.21 4.18
CA LYS A 310 12.26 -10.18 4.60
C LYS A 310 11.73 -11.62 4.55
N ALA A 311 10.44 -11.82 4.79
CA ALA A 311 9.76 -13.11 4.63
C ALA A 311 9.38 -13.42 3.16
N GLY A 312 9.74 -12.54 2.21
CA GLY A 312 9.43 -12.71 0.79
C GLY A 312 7.94 -12.55 0.48
N ILE A 313 7.21 -11.79 1.28
CA ILE A 313 5.76 -11.56 1.10
C ILE A 313 5.56 -10.19 0.46
N ILE A 314 4.64 -10.11 -0.50
CA ILE A 314 4.13 -8.89 -1.11
C ILE A 314 2.75 -8.64 -0.51
N HIS A 315 2.53 -7.47 0.10
CA HIS A 315 1.24 -7.15 0.72
C HIS A 315 0.17 -6.86 -0.35
N ARG A 316 0.56 -6.22 -1.47
CA ARG A 316 -0.28 -5.86 -2.63
C ARG A 316 -1.34 -4.78 -2.40
N ASP A 317 -1.77 -4.58 -1.16
CA ASP A 317 -2.80 -3.59 -0.82
C ASP A 317 -2.38 -2.61 0.27
N ILE A 318 -1.21 -1.98 0.10
CA ILE A 318 -0.76 -0.91 0.99
C ILE A 318 -1.51 0.37 0.67
N LYS A 319 -2.29 0.85 1.62
CA LYS A 319 -3.10 2.08 1.57
C LYS A 319 -3.38 2.55 3.00
N PRO A 320 -3.85 3.80 3.21
CA PRO A 320 -4.06 4.31 4.56
C PRO A 320 -5.00 3.46 5.43
N THR A 321 -6.08 2.90 4.86
CA THR A 321 -7.02 2.05 5.60
C THR A 321 -6.42 0.73 6.09
N ASN A 322 -5.33 0.26 5.46
CA ASN A 322 -4.64 -0.98 5.83
C ASN A 322 -3.41 -0.74 6.70
N PHE A 323 -3.20 0.50 7.15
CA PHE A 323 -2.17 0.85 8.14
C PHE A 323 -2.81 1.65 9.27
N LEU A 324 -3.20 0.95 10.33
CA LEU A 324 -3.87 1.55 11.47
C LEU A 324 -2.84 2.35 12.29
N TYR A 325 -2.99 3.67 12.32
CA TYR A 325 -2.05 4.59 12.99
C TYR A 325 -2.71 5.30 14.17
N ASP A 326 -2.15 5.11 15.36
CA ASP A 326 -2.51 5.85 16.57
C ASP A 326 -1.65 7.13 16.67
N HIS A 327 -2.27 8.27 16.41
CA HIS A 327 -1.67 9.61 16.46
C HIS A 327 -1.06 9.91 17.82
N SER A 328 -1.79 9.63 18.89
CA SER A 328 -1.37 9.96 20.26
C SER A 328 -0.15 9.15 20.71
N ARG A 329 -0.04 7.90 20.23
CA ARG A 329 1.07 7.00 20.56
C ARG A 329 2.19 7.03 19.52
N ARG A 330 1.95 7.65 18.36
CA ARG A 330 2.83 7.61 17.18
C ARG A 330 3.25 6.18 16.83
N GLN A 331 2.28 5.26 16.87
CA GLN A 331 2.46 3.84 16.60
C GLN A 331 1.51 3.42 15.48
N GLY A 332 1.98 2.56 14.58
CA GLY A 332 1.14 2.02 13.52
C GLY A 332 1.39 0.55 13.23
N VAL A 333 0.35 -0.12 12.76
CA VAL A 333 0.36 -1.55 12.43
C VAL A 333 -0.24 -1.80 11.05
N LEU A 334 0.39 -2.68 10.28
CA LEU A 334 -0.18 -3.20 9.04
C LEU A 334 -1.25 -4.24 9.33
N VAL A 335 -2.35 -4.15 8.61
CA VAL A 335 -3.49 -5.07 8.66
C VAL A 335 -3.84 -5.56 7.26
N ASP A 336 -4.71 -6.57 7.21
CA ASP A 336 -5.33 -7.10 5.99
C ASP A 336 -4.36 -7.74 4.98
N PHE A 337 -4.09 -9.03 5.20
CA PHE A 337 -3.26 -9.86 4.30
C PHE A 337 -4.11 -10.65 3.30
N GLY A 338 -5.39 -10.29 3.09
CA GLY A 338 -6.32 -11.02 2.22
C GLY A 338 -5.92 -11.03 0.73
N LEU A 339 -5.12 -10.04 0.32
CA LEU A 339 -4.52 -9.96 -1.02
C LEU A 339 -3.03 -10.30 -1.04
N ALA A 340 -2.42 -10.59 0.11
CA ALA A 340 -0.99 -10.80 0.22
C ALA A 340 -0.57 -12.14 -0.37
N GLU A 341 0.67 -12.19 -0.85
CA GLU A 341 1.16 -13.30 -1.66
C GLU A 341 2.67 -13.46 -1.45
N ARG A 342 3.20 -14.67 -1.61
CA ARG A 342 4.66 -14.87 -1.65
C ARG A 342 5.21 -14.42 -2.99
N GLN A 343 6.29 -13.65 -2.96
CA GLN A 343 6.99 -13.23 -4.16
C GLN A 343 7.41 -14.46 -4.99
N GLY A 344 7.09 -14.44 -6.28
CA GLY A 344 7.35 -15.56 -7.19
C GLY A 344 6.15 -16.47 -7.42
N THR A 345 5.04 -16.26 -6.71
CA THR A 345 3.75 -16.91 -7.04
C THR A 345 3.29 -16.47 -8.43
N ASP A 346 2.80 -17.42 -9.23
CA ASP A 346 2.36 -17.20 -10.62
C ASP A 346 3.37 -16.45 -11.51
N TRP A 347 4.67 -16.61 -11.18
CA TRP A 347 5.73 -15.91 -11.88
C TRP A 347 5.89 -16.44 -13.31
N GLN A 348 6.00 -15.50 -14.24
CA GLN A 348 6.41 -15.76 -15.62
C GLN A 348 7.53 -14.80 -16.02
N PRO A 349 8.45 -15.22 -16.91
CA PRO A 349 9.53 -14.36 -17.37
C PRO A 349 9.00 -13.06 -17.98
N CYS A 350 9.45 -11.93 -17.46
CA CYS A 350 9.15 -10.60 -17.97
C CYS A 350 10.43 -9.99 -18.57
N LEU A 351 10.30 -9.15 -19.60
CA LEU A 351 11.47 -8.51 -20.23
C LEU A 351 12.28 -7.63 -19.25
N CYS A 352 11.65 -7.17 -18.15
CA CYS A 352 12.30 -6.37 -17.13
C CYS A 352 13.32 -7.18 -16.30
N THR A 353 13.24 -8.51 -16.30
CA THR A 353 14.22 -9.37 -15.60
C THR A 353 15.41 -9.76 -16.48
N GLU A 354 15.36 -9.46 -17.78
CA GLU A 354 16.45 -9.70 -18.71
C GLU A 354 17.53 -8.63 -18.60
N SER A 355 18.75 -8.98 -19.03
CA SER A 355 19.84 -8.00 -19.14
C SER A 355 19.44 -6.87 -20.08
N ARG A 356 20.02 -5.69 -19.85
CA ARG A 356 19.72 -4.50 -20.64
C ARG A 356 19.95 -4.72 -22.14
N GLU A 357 21.05 -5.39 -22.50
CA GLU A 357 21.40 -5.69 -23.89
C GLU A 357 20.35 -6.59 -24.53
N ARG A 358 19.98 -7.69 -23.85
CA ARG A 358 18.95 -8.61 -24.33
C ARG A 358 17.59 -7.96 -24.45
N ARG A 359 17.23 -7.13 -23.47
CA ARG A 359 16.00 -6.36 -23.47
C ARG A 359 15.95 -5.41 -24.66
N ARG A 360 17.03 -4.68 -24.91
CA ARG A 360 17.15 -3.79 -26.06
C ARG A 360 17.03 -4.54 -27.37
N ASP A 361 17.74 -5.65 -27.51
CA ASP A 361 17.73 -6.44 -28.74
C ASP A 361 16.33 -7.04 -29.01
N LYS A 362 15.66 -7.59 -27.98
CA LYS A 362 14.28 -8.09 -28.10
C LYS A 362 13.29 -6.98 -28.44
N PHE A 363 13.45 -5.80 -27.85
CA PHE A 363 12.55 -4.67 -28.09
C PHE A 363 12.70 -4.11 -29.53
N ILE A 364 13.94 -3.89 -29.98
CA ILE A 364 14.22 -3.39 -31.35
C ILE A 364 13.72 -4.38 -32.41
N ASN A 365 13.87 -5.68 -32.15
CA ASN A 365 13.39 -6.72 -33.05
C ASN A 365 11.91 -7.10 -32.84
N SER A 366 11.17 -6.34 -32.03
CA SER A 366 9.74 -6.59 -31.85
C SER A 366 8.96 -6.24 -33.11
N TYR A 367 7.87 -6.97 -33.36
CA TYR A 367 7.00 -6.73 -34.51
C TYR A 367 6.54 -5.26 -34.59
N ALA A 368 6.14 -4.68 -33.45
CA ALA A 368 5.66 -3.31 -33.40
C ALA A 368 6.74 -2.30 -33.84
N VAL A 369 7.99 -2.46 -33.39
CA VAL A 369 9.10 -1.60 -33.80
C VAL A 369 9.47 -1.82 -35.27
N GLN A 370 9.46 -3.07 -35.75
CA GLN A 370 9.74 -3.39 -37.15
C GLN A 370 8.68 -2.82 -38.11
N VAL A 371 7.39 -2.85 -37.74
CA VAL A 371 6.31 -2.24 -38.53
C VAL A 371 6.43 -0.72 -38.49
N LEU A 372 6.71 -0.12 -37.33
CA LEU A 372 7.00 1.32 -37.22
C LEU A 372 8.18 1.75 -38.10
N GLN A 373 9.17 0.89 -38.33
CA GLN A 373 10.33 1.17 -39.19
C GLN A 373 10.01 1.03 -40.69
N SER A 374 9.28 -0.03 -41.07
CA SER A 374 9.08 -0.42 -42.46
C SER A 374 7.82 0.17 -43.09
N SER A 375 6.77 0.40 -42.31
CA SER A 375 5.47 0.91 -42.78
C SER A 375 4.77 1.69 -41.66
N PRO A 376 5.25 2.90 -41.32
CA PRO A 376 4.68 3.68 -40.22
C PRO A 376 3.20 4.00 -40.39
N GLU A 377 2.75 4.13 -41.64
CA GLU A 377 1.34 4.41 -41.99
C GLU A 377 0.38 3.25 -41.64
N GLN A 378 0.91 2.04 -41.44
CA GLN A 378 0.12 0.88 -40.99
C GLN A 378 -0.05 0.86 -39.46
N VAL A 379 0.76 1.62 -38.73
CA VAL A 379 0.60 1.75 -37.27
C VAL A 379 -0.44 2.81 -37.02
N SER A 380 -1.70 2.36 -36.90
CA SER A 380 -2.79 3.22 -36.47
C SER A 380 -2.44 3.86 -35.14
N THR A 381 -2.69 5.16 -35.00
CA THR A 381 -2.67 5.88 -33.72
C THR A 381 -3.81 5.45 -32.78
N GLY A 382 -4.68 4.52 -33.21
CA GLY A 382 -5.74 3.91 -32.42
C GLY A 382 -5.49 2.43 -32.12
N TYR A 383 -6.33 1.84 -31.26
CA TYR A 383 -6.28 0.42 -30.96
C TYR A 383 -6.74 -0.42 -32.15
N PRO A 384 -6.13 -1.59 -32.43
CA PRO A 384 -6.62 -2.49 -33.46
C PRO A 384 -8.03 -2.99 -33.08
N LYS A 385 -9.05 -2.69 -33.88
CA LYS A 385 -10.44 -3.14 -33.63
C LYS A 385 -10.61 -4.66 -33.70
N SER A 386 -9.67 -5.37 -34.34
CA SER A 386 -9.68 -6.82 -34.49
C SER A 386 -8.29 -7.35 -34.19
N ASP A 387 -7.88 -7.25 -32.93
CA ASP A 387 -6.66 -7.87 -32.43
C ASP A 387 -6.96 -9.33 -32.06
N SER A 388 -6.38 -10.29 -32.78
CA SER A 388 -6.56 -11.71 -32.50
C SER A 388 -5.60 -12.24 -31.42
N ARG A 389 -4.73 -11.40 -30.87
CA ARG A 389 -3.77 -11.80 -29.84
C ARG A 389 -4.49 -11.95 -28.50
N PRO A 390 -4.10 -12.94 -27.68
CA PRO A 390 -4.65 -13.06 -26.33
C PRO A 390 -4.21 -11.88 -25.47
N SER A 391 -5.10 -11.42 -24.59
CA SER A 391 -4.79 -10.42 -23.57
C SER A 391 -3.70 -10.93 -22.63
N ARG A 392 -2.74 -10.06 -22.31
CA ARG A 392 -1.68 -10.39 -21.35
C ARG A 392 -2.26 -10.40 -19.94
N ARG A 393 -2.25 -11.57 -19.29
CA ARG A 393 -2.71 -11.74 -17.91
C ARG A 393 -1.54 -11.57 -16.93
N ALA A 394 -1.79 -10.86 -15.84
CA ALA A 394 -0.88 -10.71 -14.70
C ALA A 394 -1.71 -10.38 -13.45
N ASN A 395 -1.21 -10.73 -12.27
CA ASN A 395 -1.89 -10.38 -11.03
C ASN A 395 -1.95 -8.84 -10.89
N ARG A 396 -3.15 -8.31 -10.72
CA ARG A 396 -3.42 -6.88 -10.57
C ARG A 396 -4.19 -6.53 -9.29
N ALA A 397 -4.29 -7.49 -8.37
CA ALA A 397 -4.96 -7.27 -7.09
C ALA A 397 -4.32 -6.11 -6.32
N GLY A 398 -5.15 -5.38 -5.59
CA GLY A 398 -4.81 -4.17 -4.85
C GLY A 398 -5.70 -2.99 -5.27
N THR A 399 -5.75 -1.94 -4.46
CA THR A 399 -6.64 -0.79 -4.66
C THR A 399 -6.16 0.12 -5.80
N ARG A 400 -7.10 0.61 -6.63
CA ARG A 400 -6.81 1.61 -7.67
C ARG A 400 -6.18 2.87 -7.07
N GLY A 401 -5.37 3.58 -7.86
CA GLY A 401 -4.58 4.72 -7.41
C GLY A 401 -3.32 4.38 -6.60
N PHE A 402 -3.24 3.19 -5.97
CA PHE A 402 -2.06 2.73 -5.23
C PHE A 402 -1.21 1.71 -6.00
N ARG A 403 -1.68 1.23 -7.16
CA ARG A 403 -0.98 0.25 -8.00
C ARG A 403 0.29 0.84 -8.62
N ALA A 404 1.39 0.09 -8.55
CA ALA A 404 2.67 0.45 -9.15
C ALA A 404 2.65 0.38 -10.70
N PRO A 405 3.52 1.12 -11.41
CA PRO A 405 3.56 1.10 -12.88
C PRO A 405 3.71 -0.30 -13.46
N GLU A 406 4.53 -1.17 -12.86
CA GLU A 406 4.71 -2.54 -13.32
C GLU A 406 3.43 -3.39 -13.18
N VAL A 407 2.54 -3.08 -12.24
CA VAL A 407 1.24 -3.75 -12.09
C VAL A 407 0.32 -3.34 -13.25
N LEU A 408 0.25 -2.04 -13.54
CA LEU A 408 -0.54 -1.49 -14.65
C LEU A 408 -0.01 -1.95 -16.02
N LEU A 409 1.31 -2.12 -16.15
CA LEU A 409 2.00 -2.68 -17.32
C LEU A 409 1.91 -4.23 -17.40
N LYS A 410 1.07 -4.85 -16.56
CA LYS A 410 0.84 -6.31 -16.54
C LYS A 410 2.16 -7.11 -16.42
N CYS A 411 3.08 -6.63 -15.60
CA CYS A 411 4.31 -7.36 -15.26
C CYS A 411 3.94 -8.61 -14.46
N THR A 412 4.47 -9.77 -14.85
CA THR A 412 4.32 -11.05 -14.11
C THR A 412 5.44 -11.26 -13.09
N ALA A 413 6.56 -10.54 -13.24
CA ALA A 413 7.71 -10.59 -12.34
C ALA A 413 7.63 -9.49 -11.27
N GLN A 414 6.47 -9.36 -10.63
CA GLN A 414 6.27 -8.39 -9.55
C GLN A 414 7.09 -8.77 -8.32
N THR A 415 7.46 -7.76 -7.54
CA THR A 415 8.27 -7.92 -6.34
C THR A 415 7.66 -7.10 -5.20
N THR A 416 8.22 -7.22 -4.01
CA THR A 416 7.89 -6.39 -2.85
C THR A 416 7.98 -4.87 -3.11
N LYS A 417 8.63 -4.45 -4.20
CA LYS A 417 8.73 -3.05 -4.61
C LYS A 417 7.40 -2.41 -5.00
N ILE A 418 6.35 -3.18 -5.29
CA ILE A 418 5.02 -2.60 -5.53
C ILE A 418 4.45 -1.98 -4.24
N ASP A 419 4.72 -2.58 -3.07
CA ASP A 419 4.29 -2.04 -1.78
C ASP A 419 5.01 -0.71 -1.46
N ILE A 420 6.27 -0.59 -1.90
CA ILE A 420 7.07 0.64 -1.73
C ILE A 420 6.49 1.79 -2.57
N TRP A 421 6.03 1.50 -3.78
CA TRP A 421 5.33 2.48 -4.61
C TRP A 421 4.07 2.97 -3.92
N SER A 422 3.24 2.04 -3.43
CA SER A 422 2.00 2.38 -2.73
C SER A 422 2.25 3.23 -1.48
N ALA A 423 3.31 2.94 -0.71
CA ALA A 423 3.74 3.81 0.38
C ALA A 423 4.17 5.22 -0.11
N GLY A 424 4.82 5.31 -1.27
CA GLY A 424 5.09 6.59 -1.94
C GLY A 424 3.83 7.38 -2.31
N VAL A 425 2.76 6.70 -2.75
CA VAL A 425 1.46 7.34 -3.02
C VAL A 425 0.84 7.90 -1.74
N ILE A 426 0.98 7.22 -0.60
CA ILE A 426 0.56 7.74 0.71
C ILE A 426 1.35 9.02 1.04
N LEU A 427 2.67 9.03 0.84
CA LEU A 427 3.49 10.20 1.14
C LEU A 427 3.13 11.40 0.23
N LEU A 428 2.92 11.14 -1.06
CA LEU A 428 2.48 12.16 -2.02
C LEU A 428 1.12 12.74 -1.62
N THR A 429 0.18 11.90 -1.20
CA THR A 429 -1.14 12.30 -0.69
C THR A 429 -1.03 13.28 0.48
N LEU A 430 -0.17 12.96 1.45
CA LEU A 430 0.07 13.79 2.65
C LEU A 430 0.74 15.12 2.29
N LEU A 431 1.80 15.09 1.48
CA LEU A 431 2.51 16.30 1.06
C LEU A 431 1.64 17.23 0.20
N ALA A 432 0.84 16.65 -0.70
CA ALA A 432 -0.07 17.40 -1.55
C ALA A 432 -1.40 17.75 -0.87
N ARG A 433 -1.65 17.28 0.36
CA ARG A 433 -2.92 17.46 1.09
C ARG A 433 -4.14 17.12 0.25
N ARG A 434 -4.05 16.06 -0.56
CA ARG A 434 -5.10 15.63 -1.51
C ARG A 434 -5.31 14.13 -1.42
N PHE A 435 -6.49 13.72 -0.94
CA PHE A 435 -6.90 12.32 -0.86
C PHE A 435 -8.28 12.13 -1.52
N PRO A 436 -8.45 11.12 -2.39
CA PRO A 436 -7.38 10.34 -3.03
C PRO A 436 -6.50 11.23 -3.94
N PHE A 437 -5.20 10.95 -4.04
CA PHE A 437 -4.31 11.68 -4.96
C PHE A 437 -4.58 11.28 -6.42
N PHE A 438 -4.52 9.96 -6.68
CA PHE A 438 -4.91 9.33 -7.94
C PHE A 438 -6.33 8.78 -7.79
N ASN A 439 -7.24 9.14 -8.71
CA ASN A 439 -8.66 8.79 -8.63
C ASN A 439 -9.16 8.22 -9.95
N SER A 440 -8.48 7.18 -10.42
CA SER A 440 -8.70 6.59 -11.72
C SER A 440 -9.78 5.50 -11.68
N ALA A 441 -10.69 5.52 -12.66
CA ALA A 441 -11.79 4.56 -12.77
C ALA A 441 -11.33 3.17 -13.25
N ASP A 442 -10.22 3.09 -13.98
CA ASP A 442 -9.62 1.85 -14.45
C ASP A 442 -8.09 1.93 -14.59
N ASP A 443 -7.46 0.85 -15.04
CA ASP A 443 -6.01 0.76 -15.20
C ASP A 443 -5.48 1.68 -16.32
N VAL A 444 -6.31 2.04 -17.30
CA VAL A 444 -5.93 2.93 -18.41
C VAL A 444 -5.90 4.36 -17.91
N ASP A 445 -6.95 4.79 -17.22
CA ASP A 445 -7.02 6.09 -16.56
C ASP A 445 -5.88 6.26 -15.55
N ALA A 446 -5.55 5.21 -14.78
CA ALA A 446 -4.43 5.23 -13.85
C ALA A 446 -3.09 5.48 -14.57
N MET A 447 -2.92 4.90 -15.76
CA MET A 447 -1.75 5.13 -16.59
C MET A 447 -1.69 6.58 -17.12
N ILE A 448 -2.84 7.18 -17.44
CA ILE A 448 -2.94 8.57 -17.89
C ILE A 448 -2.64 9.55 -16.76
N GLU A 449 -3.15 9.31 -15.55
CA GLU A 449 -2.81 10.12 -14.38
C GLU A 449 -1.30 10.05 -14.08
N MET A 450 -0.71 8.86 -14.12
CA MET A 450 0.73 8.68 -13.95
C MET A 450 1.52 9.39 -15.05
N ALA A 451 1.12 9.28 -16.31
CA ALA A 451 1.76 9.96 -17.42
C ALA A 451 1.68 11.49 -17.30
N SER A 452 0.61 12.03 -16.71
CA SER A 452 0.47 13.46 -16.44
C SER A 452 1.50 13.97 -15.42
N ILE A 453 1.94 13.11 -14.50
CA ILE A 453 2.98 13.43 -13.50
C ILE A 453 4.39 13.24 -14.08
N PHE A 454 4.68 12.06 -14.66
CA PHE A 454 6.04 11.69 -15.07
C PHE A 454 6.42 12.10 -16.50
N GLY A 455 5.42 12.40 -17.34
CA GLY A 455 5.58 12.76 -18.75
C GLY A 455 5.84 11.58 -19.68
N ARG A 456 5.64 11.79 -20.98
CA ARG A 456 5.69 10.74 -22.00
C ARG A 456 7.02 9.99 -22.05
N LYS A 457 8.17 10.69 -21.92
CA LYS A 457 9.49 10.06 -22.04
C LYS A 457 9.75 8.98 -21.00
N LYS A 458 9.45 9.28 -19.73
CA LYS A 458 9.68 8.34 -18.62
C LYS A 458 8.70 7.17 -18.73
N MET A 459 7.44 7.42 -19.07
CA MET A 459 6.43 6.38 -19.28
C MET A 459 6.78 5.43 -20.43
N GLN A 460 7.28 5.95 -21.55
CA GLN A 460 7.77 5.14 -22.66
C GLN A 460 8.97 4.28 -22.29
N SER A 461 9.92 4.82 -21.51
CA SER A 461 11.08 4.06 -21.05
C SER A 461 10.65 2.89 -20.16
N VAL A 462 9.79 3.13 -19.15
CA VAL A 462 9.33 2.06 -18.26
C VAL A 462 8.49 1.03 -19.00
N ALA A 463 7.59 1.43 -19.90
CA ALA A 463 6.82 0.50 -20.73
C ALA A 463 7.73 -0.40 -21.58
N ALA A 464 8.77 0.19 -22.21
CA ALA A 464 9.74 -0.56 -22.99
C ALA A 464 10.50 -1.59 -22.14
N MET A 465 10.71 -1.33 -20.84
CA MET A 465 11.32 -2.31 -19.95
C MET A 465 10.48 -3.58 -19.78
N HIS A 466 9.16 -3.46 -19.89
CA HIS A 466 8.21 -4.57 -19.80
C HIS A 466 7.84 -5.16 -21.16
N GLY A 467 8.51 -4.73 -22.24
CA GLY A 467 8.27 -5.18 -23.61
C GLY A 467 6.99 -4.58 -24.22
N GLN A 468 6.57 -3.42 -23.74
CA GLN A 468 5.37 -2.73 -24.19
C GLN A 468 5.70 -1.37 -24.81
N LEU A 469 4.76 -0.84 -25.59
CA LEU A 469 4.80 0.53 -26.09
C LEU A 469 3.78 1.35 -25.33
N PHE A 470 4.19 2.55 -24.93
CA PHE A 470 3.28 3.56 -24.38
C PHE A 470 3.17 4.71 -25.38
N GLU A 471 1.94 5.00 -25.81
CA GLU A 471 1.62 6.09 -26.71
C GLU A 471 0.37 6.80 -26.19
N THR A 472 0.32 8.12 -26.32
CA THR A 472 -0.85 8.92 -25.96
C THR A 472 -0.96 10.11 -26.89
N ASN A 473 -2.19 10.43 -27.27
CA ASN A 473 -2.56 11.60 -28.07
C ASN A 473 -3.07 12.77 -27.21
N ILE A 474 -3.01 12.66 -25.88
CA ILE A 474 -3.43 13.71 -24.97
C ILE A 474 -2.39 14.83 -24.97
N GLU A 475 -2.74 15.96 -25.59
CA GLU A 475 -1.82 17.09 -25.82
C GLU A 475 -1.27 17.72 -24.52
N THR A 476 -2.03 17.64 -23.43
CA THR A 476 -1.61 18.17 -22.12
C THR A 476 -0.51 17.35 -21.47
N ILE A 477 -0.26 16.11 -21.92
CA ILE A 477 0.83 15.28 -21.42
C ILE A 477 2.12 15.63 -22.16
N GLY A 478 2.93 16.45 -21.49
CA GLY A 478 4.23 16.88 -21.99
C GLY A 478 5.25 15.74 -22.16
N GLU A 479 6.31 16.04 -22.92
CA GLU A 479 7.48 15.16 -23.05
C GLU A 479 8.18 14.94 -21.70
N ARG A 480 8.30 16.02 -20.93
CA ARG A 480 8.83 16.03 -19.56
C ARG A 480 7.64 16.12 -18.61
N GLY A 481 7.69 15.34 -17.53
CA GLY A 481 6.73 15.46 -16.43
C GLY A 481 6.97 16.70 -15.58
N PHE A 482 6.18 16.81 -14.51
CA PHE A 482 6.34 17.82 -13.47
C PHE A 482 7.22 17.28 -12.34
N SER A 483 7.98 18.17 -11.69
CA SER A 483 8.76 17.79 -10.51
C SER A 483 7.84 17.73 -9.29
N PHE A 484 8.15 16.88 -8.31
CA PHE A 484 7.32 16.75 -7.11
C PHE A 484 7.28 18.05 -6.29
N GLU A 485 8.35 18.83 -6.29
CA GLU A 485 8.41 20.14 -5.65
C GLU A 485 7.32 21.06 -6.21
N LYS A 486 7.20 21.16 -7.54
CA LYS A 486 6.17 21.98 -8.19
C LYS A 486 4.78 21.48 -7.88
N ILE A 487 4.56 20.17 -7.92
CA ILE A 487 3.26 19.56 -7.62
C ILE A 487 2.83 19.91 -6.20
N ILE A 488 3.73 19.77 -5.22
CA ILE A 488 3.45 20.03 -3.81
C ILE A 488 3.21 21.51 -3.56
N ILE A 489 4.02 22.39 -4.16
CA ILE A 489 3.81 23.84 -4.05
C ILE A 489 2.44 24.22 -4.65
N TRP A 490 2.11 23.72 -5.84
CA TRP A 490 0.82 23.97 -6.48
C TRP A 490 -0.36 23.46 -5.64
N ALA A 491 -0.24 22.25 -5.09
CA ALA A 491 -1.29 21.65 -4.27
C ALA A 491 -1.45 22.38 -2.93
N SER A 492 -0.37 22.93 -2.36
CA SER A 492 -0.40 23.67 -1.09
C SER A 492 -1.11 25.02 -1.17
N CYS A 493 -1.44 25.52 -2.37
CA CYS A 493 -2.11 26.82 -2.60
C CYS A 493 -1.45 28.00 -1.86
N ARG A 494 -0.14 27.93 -1.61
CA ARG A 494 0.61 28.98 -0.92
C ARG A 494 0.63 30.26 -1.75
N GLU A 495 0.58 31.40 -1.07
CA GLU A 495 0.76 32.71 -1.72
C GLU A 495 2.15 32.79 -2.38
N LYS A 496 2.27 33.60 -3.44
CA LYS A 496 3.48 33.71 -4.28
C LYS A 496 4.76 34.07 -3.52
N GLU A 497 4.67 34.57 -2.29
CA GLU A 497 5.83 34.90 -1.43
C GLU A 497 6.46 33.65 -0.77
N HIS A 498 5.80 32.49 -0.83
CA HIS A 498 6.30 31.19 -0.33
C HIS A 498 6.42 30.14 -1.45
N ASP A 499 7.06 30.51 -2.57
CA ASP A 499 7.26 29.64 -3.75
C ASP A 499 8.39 28.60 -3.59
N SER A 500 8.74 28.25 -2.35
CA SER A 500 9.77 27.26 -2.04
C SER A 500 9.30 26.28 -0.98
N LEU A 501 9.74 25.03 -1.10
CA LEU A 501 9.54 24.02 -0.06
C LEU A 501 10.26 24.41 1.23
N ARG A 502 9.62 24.12 2.36
CA ARG A 502 10.30 24.14 3.66
C ARG A 502 11.39 23.07 3.71
N PRO A 503 12.43 23.21 4.55
CA PRO A 503 13.50 22.20 4.65
C PRO A 503 12.99 20.77 4.94
N GLY A 504 12.03 20.61 5.85
CA GLY A 504 11.42 19.31 6.13
C GLY A 504 10.65 18.73 4.94
N GLU A 505 9.94 19.58 4.19
CA GLU A 505 9.24 19.19 2.95
C GLU A 505 10.22 18.79 1.84
N ALA A 506 11.31 19.54 1.67
CA ALA A 506 12.34 19.22 0.69
C ALA A 506 12.96 17.84 0.98
N GLN A 507 13.19 17.52 2.25
CA GLN A 507 13.67 16.21 2.67
C GLN A 507 12.65 15.09 2.40
N ALA A 508 11.36 15.36 2.64
CA ALA A 508 10.27 14.45 2.32
C ALA A 508 10.13 14.22 0.81
N VAL A 509 10.35 15.26 -0.01
CA VAL A 509 10.35 15.16 -1.47
C VAL A 509 11.53 14.34 -2.00
N SER A 510 12.73 14.54 -1.44
CA SER A 510 13.89 13.70 -1.71
C SER A 510 13.57 12.22 -1.45
N PHE A 511 12.94 11.94 -0.31
CA PHE A 511 12.48 10.60 0.03
C PHE A 511 11.44 10.06 -0.97
N LEU A 512 10.47 10.89 -1.36
CA LEU A 512 9.42 10.56 -2.30
C LEU A 512 9.96 10.12 -3.67
N TYR A 513 11.02 10.75 -4.18
CA TYR A 513 11.63 10.36 -5.45
C TYR A 513 12.12 8.91 -5.45
N GLY A 514 12.69 8.41 -4.34
CA GLY A 514 13.13 7.02 -4.27
C GLY A 514 11.98 6.01 -4.05
N LEU A 515 10.83 6.46 -3.53
CA LEU A 515 9.63 5.63 -3.38
C LEU A 515 8.83 5.53 -4.69
N LEU A 516 8.69 6.65 -5.40
CA LEU A 516 7.97 6.76 -6.68
C LEU A 516 8.89 6.68 -7.91
N GLU A 517 9.98 5.92 -7.79
CA GLU A 517 10.82 5.56 -8.93
C GLU A 517 10.06 4.55 -9.82
N LEU A 518 9.97 4.84 -11.12
CA LEU A 518 9.22 4.04 -12.09
C LEU A 518 9.89 2.69 -12.34
N ASP A 519 11.23 2.65 -12.36
CA ASP A 519 11.98 1.41 -12.46
C ASP A 519 12.03 0.70 -11.11
N ALA A 520 11.26 -0.38 -10.96
CA ALA A 520 11.24 -1.20 -9.74
C ALA A 520 12.63 -1.72 -9.32
N GLY A 521 13.56 -1.89 -10.27
CA GLY A 521 14.95 -2.28 -10.01
C GLY A 521 15.77 -1.17 -9.33
N LYS A 522 15.40 0.09 -9.51
CA LYS A 522 16.05 1.27 -8.91
C LYS A 522 15.29 1.84 -7.72
N ARG A 523 13.99 1.57 -7.61
CA ARG A 523 13.14 1.96 -6.48
C ARG A 523 13.73 1.47 -5.17
N MET A 524 13.63 2.25 -4.09
CA MET A 524 14.15 1.83 -2.78
C MET A 524 13.49 0.53 -2.28
N THR A 525 14.20 -0.23 -1.46
CA THR A 525 13.63 -1.27 -0.58
C THR A 525 13.11 -0.63 0.72
N ALA A 526 12.26 -1.34 1.46
CA ALA A 526 11.82 -0.88 2.79
C ALA A 526 13.00 -0.64 3.74
N ARG A 527 14.05 -1.47 3.64
CA ARG A 527 15.26 -1.32 4.46
C ARG A 527 16.06 -0.08 4.10
N GLU A 528 16.22 0.22 2.81
CA GLU A 528 16.88 1.45 2.34
C GLU A 528 16.05 2.68 2.74
N ALA A 529 14.73 2.59 2.64
CA ALA A 529 13.83 3.67 3.04
C ALA A 529 14.00 4.04 4.53
N LEU A 530 14.17 3.04 5.42
CA LEU A 530 14.48 3.27 6.83
C LEU A 530 15.83 3.93 7.09
N GLN A 531 16.76 3.88 6.15
CA GLN A 531 18.07 4.54 6.26
C GLN A 531 18.09 5.94 5.65
N HIS A 532 17.03 6.33 4.93
CA HIS A 532 16.94 7.63 4.30
C HIS A 532 16.98 8.77 5.33
N GLU A 533 17.59 9.90 4.97
CA GLU A 533 17.78 11.06 5.85
C GLU A 533 16.46 11.60 6.42
N PHE A 534 15.37 11.50 5.66
CA PHE A 534 14.02 11.85 6.12
C PHE A 534 13.63 11.15 7.43
N ILE A 535 14.09 9.91 7.62
CA ILE A 535 13.83 9.11 8.82
C ILE A 535 14.97 9.24 9.84
N THR A 536 16.23 9.26 9.39
CA THR A 536 17.40 9.12 10.28
C THR A 536 18.01 10.44 10.74
N ALA A 537 17.81 11.53 10.00
CA ALA A 537 18.40 12.84 10.25
C ALA A 537 17.37 13.95 9.94
N PRO A 538 16.29 14.06 10.74
CA PRO A 538 15.21 15.00 10.47
C PRO A 538 15.71 16.45 10.48
N VAL A 539 15.35 17.21 9.44
CA VAL A 539 15.56 18.66 9.37
C VAL A 539 14.23 19.36 9.65
N GLU A 540 14.24 20.28 10.61
CA GLU A 540 13.06 21.05 11.05
C GLU A 540 13.43 22.54 11.05
N ASP A 541 12.53 23.39 10.56
CA ASP A 541 12.66 24.85 10.66
C ASP A 541 11.91 25.40 11.90
N GLU A 542 12.08 26.69 12.20
CA GLU A 542 11.45 27.31 13.37
C GLU A 542 9.93 27.26 13.34
N GLN A 543 9.32 27.32 12.15
CA GLN A 543 7.87 27.28 11.99
C GLN A 543 7.34 25.85 12.16
N GLU A 544 7.98 24.85 11.56
CA GLU A 544 7.64 23.43 11.76
C GLU A 544 7.76 23.05 13.25
N ARG A 545 8.79 23.58 13.94
CA ARG A 545 8.95 23.42 15.39
C ARG A 545 7.80 24.05 16.16
N ALA A 546 7.43 25.28 15.84
CA ALA A 546 6.33 25.98 16.52
C ALA A 546 4.97 25.30 16.27
N GLU A 547 4.71 24.82 15.04
CA GLU A 547 3.53 24.02 14.69
C GLU A 547 3.45 22.76 15.55
N ARG A 548 4.58 22.04 15.69
CA ARG A 548 4.67 20.84 16.53
C ARG A 548 4.45 21.14 18.01
N GLU A 549 5.11 22.16 18.54
CA GLU A 549 4.96 22.56 19.95
C GLU A 549 3.53 23.01 20.28
N ALA A 550 2.87 23.69 19.34
CA ALA A 550 1.46 24.08 19.48
C ALA A 550 0.53 22.87 19.48
N GLN A 551 0.75 21.89 18.61
CA GLN A 551 -0.02 20.64 18.57
C GLN A 551 0.18 19.83 19.86
N GLU A 552 1.43 19.70 20.32
CA GLU A 552 1.74 18.99 21.58
C GLU A 552 1.07 19.65 22.79
N ALA A 553 1.05 20.99 22.84
CA ALA A 553 0.35 21.73 23.90
C ALA A 553 -1.18 21.54 23.85
N PHE A 554 -1.77 21.52 22.65
CA PHE A 554 -3.19 21.26 22.47
C PHE A 554 -3.57 19.84 22.93
N ASP A 555 -2.81 18.83 22.51
CA ASP A 555 -3.04 17.43 22.87
C ASP A 555 -2.92 17.21 24.39
N GLU A 556 -1.95 17.88 25.04
CA GLU A 556 -1.80 17.86 26.50
C GLU A 556 -2.99 18.49 27.24
N GLU A 557 -3.52 19.60 26.72
CA GLU A 557 -4.70 20.24 27.29
C GLU A 557 -5.94 19.35 27.13
N GLU A 558 -6.15 18.75 25.95
CA GLU A 558 -7.25 17.83 25.69
C GLU A 558 -7.17 16.59 26.59
N ALA A 559 -5.99 15.99 26.72
CA ALA A 559 -5.76 14.88 27.64
C ALA A 559 -6.03 15.28 29.09
N ARG A 560 -5.74 16.53 29.49
CA ARG A 560 -6.07 17.04 30.83
C ARG A 560 -7.57 17.26 31.01
N ARG A 561 -8.29 17.66 29.96
CA ARG A 561 -9.76 17.79 29.98
C ARG A 561 -10.43 16.42 30.12
N LYS A 562 -10.01 15.41 29.36
CA LYS A 562 -10.54 14.03 29.45
C LYS A 562 -10.28 13.34 30.80
N ARG A 563 -9.26 13.80 31.55
CA ARG A 563 -8.94 13.27 32.91
C ARG A 563 -9.72 13.95 34.04
N ARG A 564 -10.36 15.09 33.78
CA ARG A 564 -11.18 15.84 34.75
C ARG A 564 -12.63 15.42 34.61
#